data_AF-A0A9E3M797-F1
#
_entry.id   AF-A0A9E3M797-F1
#
_cell.length_a   1.000
_cell.length_b   1.000
_cell.length_c   1.000
_cell.angle_alpha   90.00
_cell.angle_beta   90.00
_cell.angle_gamma   90.00
#
_symmetry.space_group_name_H-M   'P 1'
#
loop_
_entity.id
_entity.type
_entity.pdbx_description
1 polymer ?
#
loop_
_entity_poly.entity_id
_entity_poly.type
_entity_poly.pdbx_seq_one_letter_code
_entity_poly.pdbx_strand_id
1 'polypeptide(L)'
;MPTIFFKNIPNQALAFAIGTVAIGLVLRIWHFVGARSLWIDEAMIGKNIIDRSFAQLFQSLDYGQIAPIGWLILEKVAYNMIGGLEYSLRLAPFIFGIAALGVFSWLTLRCFKGILAPIVIFLFAINPRLIFYSAEVKQYGADVFFSSLLTLIAFYFLARERV
;
A
#
# COMPACT_ATOMS: atom_id res chain seq x y z
N MET A 1 16.99 -26.88 4.13
CA MET A 1 16.10 -25.73 3.82
C MET A 1 16.77 -24.94 2.72
N PRO A 2 16.19 -24.79 1.52
CA PRO A 2 16.86 -23.98 0.51
C PRO A 2 16.84 -22.54 1.02
N THR A 3 18.02 -21.94 1.12
CA THR A 3 18.28 -20.55 1.42
C THR A 3 17.75 -19.70 0.26
N ILE A 4 16.43 -19.52 0.23
CA ILE A 4 15.72 -18.77 -0.81
C ILE A 4 16.01 -17.27 -0.61
N PHE A 5 17.17 -16.86 -1.14
CA PHE A 5 17.55 -15.50 -1.55
C PHE A 5 17.74 -14.43 -0.47
N PHE A 6 18.59 -14.67 0.52
CA PHE A 6 19.48 -13.58 0.94
C PHE A 6 20.70 -13.61 0.01
N LYS A 7 20.62 -12.93 -1.13
CA LYS A 7 21.83 -12.67 -1.92
C LYS A 7 22.78 -11.85 -1.04
N ASN A 8 24.10 -12.03 -1.19
CA ASN A 8 25.11 -11.23 -0.50
C ASN A 8 24.99 -9.75 -0.89
N ILE A 9 24.05 -9.04 -0.27
CA ILE A 9 23.90 -7.60 -0.37
C ILE A 9 24.93 -7.01 0.60
N PRO A 10 25.85 -6.16 0.13
CA PRO A 10 26.82 -5.52 1.01
C PRO A 10 26.11 -4.78 2.16
N ASN A 11 26.69 -4.79 3.36
CA ASN A 11 26.10 -4.12 4.54
C ASN A 11 25.74 -2.65 4.27
N GLN A 12 26.54 -1.95 3.48
CA GLN A 12 26.28 -0.56 3.07
C GLN A 12 25.03 -0.44 2.20
N ALA A 13 24.84 -1.36 1.25
CA ALA A 13 23.66 -1.40 0.39
C ALA A 13 22.39 -1.74 1.17
N LEU A 14 22.50 -2.62 2.17
CA LEU A 14 21.40 -2.93 3.09
C LEU A 14 21.04 -1.73 3.98
N ALA A 15 22.05 -1.06 4.55
CA ALA A 15 21.84 0.14 5.36
C ALA A 15 21.16 1.26 4.54
N PHE A 16 21.57 1.45 3.29
CA PHE A 16 20.92 2.39 2.38
C PHE A 16 19.46 2.01 2.10
N ALA A 17 19.17 0.72 1.87
CA ALA A 17 17.81 0.24 1.67
C ALA A 17 16.93 0.50 2.90
N ILE A 18 17.44 0.24 4.11
CA ILE A 18 16.74 0.51 5.37
C ILE A 18 16.48 2.01 5.53
N GLY A 19 17.49 2.85 5.33
CA GLY A 19 17.34 4.31 5.42
C GLY A 19 16.31 4.84 4.42
N THR A 20 16.31 4.30 3.21
CA THR A 20 15.34 4.62 2.16
C THR A 20 13.91 4.22 2.53
N VAL A 21 13.71 3.02 3.08
CA VAL A 21 12.39 2.58 3.57
C VAL A 21 11.92 3.48 4.70
N ALA A 22 12.81 3.86 5.62
CA ALA A 22 12.49 4.80 6.69
C ALA A 22 12.06 6.17 6.14
N ILE A 23 12.78 6.71 5.15
CA ILE A 23 12.39 7.95 4.46
C ILE A 23 11.01 7.80 3.80
N GLY A 24 10.79 6.71 3.05
CA GLY A 24 9.50 6.44 2.41
C GLY A 24 8.33 6.30 3.39
N LEU A 25 8.58 5.75 4.57
CA LEU A 25 7.62 5.67 5.67
C LEU A 25 7.31 7.05 6.25
N VAL A 26 8.35 7.85 6.54
CA VAL A 26 8.19 9.23 7.04
C VAL A 26 7.40 10.09 6.05
N LEU A 27 7.68 10.00 4.76
CA LEU A 27 6.95 10.75 3.73
C LEU A 27 5.46 10.38 3.68
N ARG A 28 5.13 9.09 3.83
CA ARG A 28 3.73 8.62 3.88
C ARG A 28 3.03 9.07 5.15
N ILE A 29 3.71 9.00 6.30
CA ILE A 29 3.18 9.51 7.57
C ILE A 29 2.92 11.02 7.45
N TRP A 30 3.89 11.77 6.93
CA TRP A 30 3.75 13.21 6.73
C TRP A 30 2.57 13.54 5.81
N HIS A 31 2.43 12.81 4.70
CA HIS A 31 1.31 13.00 3.78
C HIS A 31 -0.04 12.66 4.43
N PHE A 32 -0.11 11.59 5.21
CA PHE A 32 -1.31 11.16 5.93
C PHE A 32 -1.73 12.19 6.99
N VAL A 33 -0.79 12.64 7.84
CA VAL A 33 -1.02 13.65 8.88
C VAL A 33 -1.33 15.02 8.29
N GLY A 34 -0.85 15.30 7.08
CA GLY A 34 -1.15 16.54 6.36
C GLY A 34 -2.63 16.74 6.03
N ALA A 35 -3.46 15.69 6.10
CA ALA A 35 -4.92 15.76 6.01
C ALA A 35 -5.44 16.67 4.89
N ARG A 36 -4.91 16.48 3.67
CA ARG A 36 -5.38 17.20 2.50
C ARG A 36 -6.90 17.02 2.35
N SER A 37 -7.59 18.02 1.82
CA SER A 37 -9.01 17.88 1.48
C SER A 37 -9.23 16.69 0.53
N LEU A 38 -10.38 16.03 0.70
CA LEU A 38 -10.85 15.01 -0.23
C LEU A 38 -11.07 15.63 -1.62
N TRP A 39 -10.65 14.90 -2.64
CA TRP A 39 -11.06 15.16 -4.01
C TRP A 39 -12.54 14.84 -4.17
N ILE A 40 -13.16 15.37 -5.23
CA ILE A 40 -14.59 15.20 -5.47
C ILE A 40 -14.99 13.72 -5.52
N ASP A 41 -14.17 12.88 -6.15
CA ASP A 41 -14.42 11.46 -6.31
C ASP A 41 -14.09 10.64 -5.05
N GLU A 42 -13.14 11.09 -4.21
CA GLU A 42 -12.96 10.56 -2.85
C GLU A 42 -14.17 10.88 -1.96
N ALA A 43 -14.69 12.12 -2.02
CA ALA A 43 -15.85 12.54 -1.27
C ALA A 43 -17.11 11.77 -1.68
N MET A 44 -17.28 11.47 -2.98
CA MET A 44 -18.36 10.63 -3.48
C MET A 44 -18.32 9.21 -2.90
N ILE A 45 -17.14 8.59 -2.81
CA ILE A 45 -16.98 7.30 -2.13
C ILE A 45 -17.21 7.45 -0.63
N GLY A 46 -16.57 8.44 0.00
CA GLY A 46 -16.70 8.70 1.43
C GLY A 46 -18.15 8.87 1.87
N LYS A 47 -18.98 9.54 1.08
CA LYS A 47 -20.41 9.68 1.36
C LYS A 47 -21.16 8.34 1.35
N ASN A 48 -20.87 7.47 0.39
CA ASN A 48 -21.42 6.11 0.40
C ASN A 48 -20.98 5.35 1.66
N ILE A 49 -19.71 5.51 2.08
CA ILE A 49 -19.21 4.90 3.32
C ILE A 49 -19.90 5.48 4.55
N ILE A 50 -20.17 6.78 4.63
CA ILE A 50 -20.81 7.41 5.79
C ILE A 50 -22.28 7.01 5.88
N ASP A 51 -23.03 7.21 4.81
CA ASP A 51 -24.50 7.18 4.83
C ASP A 51 -25.08 5.76 4.78
N ARG A 52 -24.33 4.79 4.25
CA ARG A 52 -24.84 3.43 3.99
C ARG A 52 -24.44 2.43 5.07
N SER A 53 -25.32 1.48 5.37
CA SER A 53 -24.99 0.27 6.13
C SER A 53 -24.10 -0.67 5.32
N PHE A 54 -23.47 -1.65 6.00
CA PHE A 54 -22.66 -2.67 5.32
C PHE A 54 -23.41 -3.40 4.20
N ALA A 55 -24.69 -3.77 4.41
CA ALA A 55 -25.49 -4.44 3.40
C ALA A 55 -25.78 -3.55 2.18
N GLN A 56 -25.97 -2.25 2.40
CA GLN A 56 -26.21 -1.28 1.31
C GLN A 56 -24.97 -0.99 0.47
N LEU A 57 -23.76 -1.32 0.94
CA LEU A 57 -22.52 -1.22 0.15
C LEU A 57 -22.40 -2.32 -0.92
N PHE A 58 -23.23 -3.37 -0.86
CA PHE A 58 -23.32 -4.38 -1.91
C PHE A 58 -24.21 -3.96 -3.09
N GLN A 59 -24.90 -2.84 -2.96
CA GLN A 59 -25.73 -2.26 -4.01
C GLN A 59 -24.91 -1.26 -4.84
N SER A 60 -25.43 -0.85 -5.99
CA SER A 60 -24.81 0.21 -6.80
C SER A 60 -24.57 1.47 -5.95
N LEU A 61 -23.34 1.99 -6.01
CA LEU A 61 -22.94 3.19 -5.28
C LEU A 61 -23.55 4.44 -5.91
N ASP A 62 -23.80 5.44 -5.06
CA ASP A 62 -24.20 6.77 -5.51
C ASP A 62 -23.07 7.43 -6.31
N TYR A 63 -23.42 8.46 -7.09
CA TYR A 63 -22.48 9.27 -7.88
C TYR A 63 -21.69 8.51 -8.94
N GLY A 64 -22.21 7.36 -9.40
CA GLY A 64 -21.57 6.54 -10.43
C GLY A 64 -20.20 6.00 -10.02
N GLN A 65 -19.94 5.88 -8.72
CA GLN A 65 -18.67 5.34 -8.22
C GLN A 65 -18.60 3.83 -8.40
N ILE A 66 -17.38 3.33 -8.55
CA ILE A 66 -17.08 1.91 -8.61
C ILE A 66 -15.90 1.65 -7.67
N ALA A 67 -16.07 0.69 -6.77
CA ALA A 67 -15.01 0.22 -5.90
C ALA A 67 -15.23 -1.27 -5.57
N PRO A 68 -14.16 -2.05 -5.33
CA PRO A 68 -14.29 -3.43 -4.87
C PRO A 68 -15.06 -3.50 -3.55
N ILE A 69 -15.95 -4.49 -3.38
CA ILE A 69 -16.74 -4.66 -2.16
C ILE A 69 -15.83 -4.81 -0.92
N GLY A 70 -14.74 -5.57 -1.04
CA GLY A 70 -13.77 -5.72 0.05
C GLY A 70 -13.14 -4.39 0.48
N TRP A 71 -12.89 -3.47 -0.47
CA TRP A 71 -12.40 -2.13 -0.19
C TRP A 71 -13.42 -1.31 0.61
N LEU A 72 -14.67 -1.29 0.15
CA LEU A 72 -15.77 -0.57 0.80
C LEU A 72 -16.00 -1.04 2.25
N ILE A 73 -15.92 -2.35 2.49
CA ILE A 73 -16.06 -2.92 3.84
C ILE A 73 -14.91 -2.45 4.74
N LEU A 74 -13.66 -2.48 4.26
CA LEU A 74 -12.50 -2.03 5.05
C LEU A 74 -12.60 -0.55 5.40
N GLU A 75 -13.00 0.30 4.44
CA GLU A 75 -13.27 1.72 4.67
C GLU A 75 -14.36 1.94 5.73
N LYS A 76 -15.50 1.23 5.63
CA LYS A 76 -16.59 1.33 6.61
C LYS A 76 -16.16 0.87 8.01
N VAL A 77 -15.36 -0.19 8.10
CA VAL A 77 -14.78 -0.65 9.37
C VAL A 77 -13.87 0.42 9.96
N ALA A 78 -12.94 0.97 9.18
CA ALA A 78 -12.03 2.03 9.62
C ALA A 78 -12.80 3.27 10.10
N TYR A 79 -13.81 3.69 9.34
CA TYR A 79 -14.71 4.80 9.67
C TYR A 79 -15.41 4.60 11.02
N ASN A 80 -16.02 3.43 11.23
CA ASN A 80 -16.74 3.10 12.45
C ASN A 80 -15.80 2.96 13.67
N MET A 81 -14.59 2.44 13.49
CA MET A 81 -13.63 2.22 14.60
C MET A 81 -13.05 3.52 15.16
N ILE A 82 -12.80 4.52 14.31
CA ILE A 82 -12.08 5.76 14.68
C ILE A 82 -13.04 6.96 14.83
N GLY A 83 -14.35 6.73 14.81
CA GLY A 83 -15.35 7.75 15.15
C GLY A 83 -15.67 8.73 14.02
N GLY A 84 -15.53 8.30 12.77
CA GLY A 84 -16.10 9.01 11.62
C GLY A 84 -15.41 10.30 11.17
N LEU A 85 -14.14 10.46 11.52
CA LEU A 85 -13.30 11.59 11.07
C LEU A 85 -12.79 11.38 9.65
N GLU A 86 -12.39 12.44 8.92
CA GLU A 86 -11.81 12.30 7.58
C GLU A 86 -10.58 11.37 7.57
N TYR A 87 -9.74 11.42 8.61
CA TYR A 87 -8.60 10.52 8.78
C TYR A 87 -8.96 9.04 8.77
N SER A 88 -10.17 8.69 9.22
CA SER A 88 -10.61 7.31 9.26
C SER A 88 -10.80 6.73 7.86
N LEU A 89 -11.22 7.55 6.89
CA LEU A 89 -11.31 7.20 5.46
C LEU A 89 -9.94 7.09 4.78
N ARG A 90 -8.88 7.62 5.41
CA ARG A 90 -7.52 7.52 4.89
C ARG A 90 -6.72 6.39 5.55
N LEU A 91 -7.28 5.74 6.56
CA LEU A 91 -6.54 4.75 7.35
C LEU A 91 -6.25 3.48 6.53
N ALA A 92 -7.26 2.95 5.85
CA ALA A 92 -7.08 1.77 5.00
C ALA A 92 -6.03 2.00 3.89
N PRO A 93 -6.09 3.07 3.07
CA PRO A 93 -5.06 3.31 2.06
C PRO A 93 -3.68 3.54 2.68
N PHE A 94 -3.61 4.13 3.88
CA PHE A 94 -2.35 4.33 4.59
C PHE A 94 -1.70 3.04 5.05
N ILE A 95 -2.47 2.14 5.67
CA ILE A 95 -1.98 0.82 6.07
C ILE A 95 -1.48 0.06 4.84
N PHE A 96 -2.25 0.02 3.75
CA PHE A 96 -1.83 -0.66 2.53
C PHE A 96 -0.63 0.01 1.87
N GLY A 97 -0.53 1.34 1.89
CA GLY A 97 0.62 2.07 1.35
C GLY A 97 1.93 1.79 2.08
N ILE A 98 1.88 1.65 3.42
CA ILE A 98 3.04 1.22 4.22
C ILE A 98 3.35 -0.25 3.97
N ALA A 99 2.33 -1.11 3.99
CA ALA A 99 2.51 -2.54 3.75
C ALA A 99 3.10 -2.80 2.36
N ALA A 100 2.65 -2.06 1.34
CA ALA A 100 3.20 -2.10 -0.01
C ALA A 100 4.69 -1.74 -0.03
N LEU A 101 5.11 -0.68 0.67
CA LEU A 101 6.52 -0.31 0.79
C LEU A 101 7.35 -1.46 1.39
N GLY A 102 6.86 -2.10 2.45
CA GLY A 102 7.53 -3.24 3.08
C GLY A 102 7.64 -4.46 2.15
N VAL A 103 6.50 -4.91 1.60
CA VAL A 103 6.45 -6.09 0.73
C VAL A 103 7.22 -5.88 -0.57
N PHE A 104 7.11 -4.72 -1.20
CA PHE A 104 7.86 -4.41 -2.42
C PHE A 104 9.36 -4.37 -2.15
N SER A 105 9.79 -3.82 -1.01
CA SER A 105 11.21 -3.84 -0.61
C SER A 105 11.69 -5.26 -0.40
N TRP A 106 10.90 -6.09 0.27
CA TRP A 106 11.21 -7.49 0.53
C TRP A 106 11.30 -8.34 -0.75
N LEU A 107 10.42 -8.07 -1.72
CA LEU A 107 10.48 -8.63 -3.07
C LEU A 107 11.75 -8.18 -3.81
N THR A 108 12.05 -6.89 -3.80
CA THR A 108 13.18 -6.32 -4.52
C THR A 108 14.51 -6.88 -4.05
N LEU A 109 14.68 -7.08 -2.74
CA LEU A 109 15.89 -7.69 -2.16
C LEU A 109 16.11 -9.14 -2.63
N ARG A 110 15.07 -9.84 -3.09
CA ARG A 110 15.17 -11.20 -3.67
C ARG A 110 15.47 -11.17 -5.16
N CYS A 111 14.81 -10.27 -5.88
CA CYS A 111 14.93 -10.16 -7.33
C CYS A 111 16.29 -9.62 -7.76
N PHE A 112 16.81 -8.58 -7.10
CA PHE A 112 18.01 -7.86 -7.53
C PHE A 112 19.27 -8.24 -6.74
N LYS A 113 20.46 -7.94 -7.27
CA LYS A 113 21.75 -8.15 -6.59
C LYS A 113 22.48 -6.80 -6.41
N GLY A 114 23.36 -6.72 -5.41
CA GLY A 114 24.26 -5.57 -5.23
C GLY A 114 23.51 -4.24 -5.06
N ILE A 115 24.01 -3.18 -5.70
CA ILE A 115 23.48 -1.82 -5.59
C ILE A 115 22.12 -1.61 -6.28
N LEU A 116 21.71 -2.50 -7.19
CA LEU A 116 20.44 -2.34 -7.90
C LEU A 116 19.24 -2.47 -6.97
N ALA A 117 19.30 -3.35 -5.97
CA ALA A 117 18.22 -3.53 -5.02
C ALA A 117 17.88 -2.24 -4.24
N PRO A 118 18.84 -1.57 -3.58
CA PRO A 118 18.57 -0.30 -2.90
C PRO A 118 18.09 0.82 -3.85
N ILE A 119 18.60 0.89 -5.08
CA ILE A 119 18.17 1.91 -6.06
C ILE A 119 16.69 1.72 -6.41
N VAL A 120 16.25 0.49 -6.67
CA VAL A 120 14.85 0.20 -7.00
C VAL A 120 13.93 0.48 -5.81
N ILE A 121 14.36 0.12 -4.59
CA ILE A 121 13.65 0.45 -3.35
C ILE A 121 13.52 1.98 -3.20
N PHE A 122 14.58 2.72 -3.50
CA PHE A 122 14.59 4.18 -3.46
C PHE A 122 13.58 4.80 -4.39
N LEU A 123 13.60 4.42 -5.67
CA LEU A 123 12.65 4.93 -6.64
C LEU A 123 11.20 4.66 -6.23
N PHE A 124 10.90 3.50 -5.63
CA PHE A 124 9.57 3.19 -5.11
C PHE A 124 9.22 4.00 -3.85
N ALA A 125 10.16 4.11 -2.91
CA ALA A 125 9.95 4.76 -1.61
C ALA A 125 9.60 6.25 -1.75
N ILE A 126 10.29 6.96 -2.66
CA ILE A 126 10.10 8.40 -2.89
C ILE A 126 9.12 8.75 -4.02
N ASN A 127 8.48 7.75 -4.64
CA ASN A 127 7.58 8.00 -5.76
C ASN A 127 6.37 8.84 -5.28
N PRO A 128 6.16 10.05 -5.83
CA PRO A 128 5.10 10.94 -5.36
C PRO A 128 3.70 10.39 -5.57
N ARG A 129 3.47 9.58 -6.62
CA ARG A 129 2.17 8.93 -6.85
C ARG A 129 1.91 7.83 -5.83
N LEU A 130 2.89 7.02 -5.48
CA LEU A 130 2.74 5.98 -4.46
C LEU A 130 2.57 6.55 -3.05
N ILE A 131 3.17 7.71 -2.77
CA ILE A 131 2.94 8.46 -1.54
C ILE A 131 1.52 9.06 -1.54
N PHE A 132 1.09 9.64 -2.66
CA PHE A 132 -0.27 10.19 -2.78
C PHE A 132 -1.35 9.10 -2.60
N TYR A 133 -1.18 7.95 -3.27
CA TYR A 133 -2.08 6.80 -3.18
C TYR A 133 -2.07 6.11 -1.81
N SER A 134 -1.08 6.39 -0.95
CA SER A 134 -1.13 5.90 0.44
C SER A 134 -2.07 6.70 1.33
N ALA A 135 -2.71 7.76 0.84
CA ALA A 135 -3.70 8.48 1.63
C ALA A 135 -4.97 8.78 0.83
N GLU A 136 -5.03 8.43 -0.45
CA GLU A 136 -6.23 8.63 -1.27
C GLU A 136 -7.30 7.58 -0.93
N VAL A 137 -8.56 7.99 -0.79
CA VAL A 137 -9.72 7.12 -0.45
C VAL A 137 -10.14 6.26 -1.66
N LYS A 138 -9.18 5.48 -2.16
CA LYS A 138 -9.24 4.62 -3.34
C LYS A 138 -8.36 3.39 -3.12
N GLN A 139 -8.72 2.30 -3.77
CA GLN A 139 -8.05 1.00 -3.62
C GLN A 139 -6.62 0.93 -4.18
N TYR A 140 -6.07 1.98 -4.79
CA TYR A 140 -4.78 1.93 -5.49
C TYR A 140 -3.62 1.46 -4.61
N GLY A 141 -3.57 1.90 -3.34
CA GLY A 141 -2.56 1.43 -2.39
C GLY A 141 -2.67 -0.07 -2.12
N ALA A 142 -3.90 -0.59 -2.02
CA ALA A 142 -4.17 -2.01 -1.86
C ALA A 142 -3.79 -2.80 -3.13
N ASP A 143 -4.09 -2.27 -4.32
CA ASP A 143 -3.71 -2.91 -5.60
C ASP A 143 -2.20 -3.09 -5.70
N VAL A 144 -1.42 -2.08 -5.30
CA VAL A 144 0.05 -2.17 -5.29
C VAL A 144 0.53 -3.18 -4.25
N PHE A 145 -0.06 -3.20 -3.06
CA PHE A 145 0.26 -4.18 -2.02
C PHE A 145 0.01 -5.62 -2.49
N PHE A 146 -1.21 -5.92 -2.95
CA PHE A 146 -1.58 -7.26 -3.37
C PHE A 146 -0.82 -7.70 -4.62
N SER A 147 -0.59 -6.81 -5.58
CA SER A 147 0.23 -7.11 -6.76
C SER A 147 1.67 -7.47 -6.35
N SER A 148 2.26 -6.71 -5.43
CA SER A 148 3.61 -6.99 -4.93
C SER A 148 3.67 -8.30 -4.13
N LEU A 149 2.66 -8.56 -3.31
CA LEU A 149 2.54 -9.78 -2.51
C LEU A 149 2.38 -11.02 -3.39
N LEU A 150 1.46 -10.98 -4.37
CA LEU A 150 1.25 -12.08 -5.30
C LEU A 150 2.50 -12.34 -6.14
N THR A 151 3.19 -11.28 -6.60
CA THR A 151 4.46 -11.42 -7.31
C THR A 151 5.52 -12.10 -6.45
N LEU A 152 5.59 -11.74 -5.17
CA LEU A 152 6.50 -12.36 -4.23
C LEU A 152 6.18 -13.84 -3.97
N ILE A 153 4.90 -14.17 -3.80
CA ILE A 153 4.44 -15.55 -3.63
C ILE A 153 4.79 -16.37 -4.88
N ALA A 154 4.48 -15.84 -6.07
CA ALA A 154 4.82 -16.49 -7.34
C ALA A 154 6.33 -16.69 -7.48
N PHE A 155 7.14 -15.68 -7.15
CA PHE A 155 8.59 -15.79 -7.15
C PHE A 155 9.09 -16.90 -6.22
N TYR A 156 8.49 -17.05 -5.04
CA TYR A 156 8.83 -18.10 -4.08
C TYR A 156 8.54 -19.50 -4.63
N PHE A 157 7.37 -19.72 -5.25
CA PHE A 157 7.02 -21.00 -5.84
C PHE A 157 7.90 -21.37 -7.04
N LEU A 158 8.11 -20.43 -7.97
CA LEU A 158 8.96 -20.66 -9.15
C LEU A 158 10.43 -20.89 -8.79
N ALA A 159 10.92 -20.24 -7.73
CA ALA A 159 12.26 -20.47 -7.20
C ALA A 159 12.43 -21.87 -6.61
N ARG A 160 11.36 -22.45 -6.04
CA ARG A 160 11.38 -23.78 -5.42
C ARG A 160 11.44 -24.89 -6.47
N GLU A 161 10.79 -24.73 -7.61
CA GLU A 161 10.76 -25.73 -8.69
C GLU A 161 12.08 -25.84 -9.47
N ARG A 162 12.97 -24.84 -9.35
CA ARG A 162 14.27 -24.80 -10.02
C ARG A 162 15.42 -25.41 -9.21
N VAL A 163 15.14 -25.96 -8.03
CA VAL A 163 16.08 -26.62 -7.12
C VAL A 163 15.72 -28.09 -7.00
#